data_AF-A0A1S3CYV8-F1
#
_entry.id   AF-A0A1S3CYV8-F1
#
_cell.length_a   1.000
_cell.length_b   1.000
_cell.length_c   1.000
_cell.angle_alpha   90.00
_cell.angle_beta   90.00
_cell.angle_gamma   90.00
#
_symmetry.space_group_name_H-M   'P 1'
#
loop_
_entity.id
_entity.type
_entity.pdbx_description
1 polymer ?
#
loop_
_entity_poly.entity_id
_entity_poly.type
_entity_poly.pdbx_seq_one_letter_code
_entity_poly.pdbx_strand_id
1 'polypeptide(L)'
;MLVPRTFSCYFVSSILVISNLSFGRVECYGALRALKVKFWDVLGYKMNPEQIFRSADAVCFDVDSTLFTTEAIDELADYLNKQDDVKNVTKQAMSGQVGLRPALLARLDIMKPSLSTMRRFIEERPAMLSPGVE
;
A
#
# COMPACT_ATOMS: atom_id res chain seq x y z
N MET A 1 -11.44 29.99 -17.72
CA MET A 1 -11.25 29.94 -16.25
C MET A 1 -10.93 28.48 -15.90
N LEU A 2 -9.65 28.15 -15.71
CA LEU A 2 -9.22 26.81 -15.31
C LEU A 2 -9.44 26.70 -13.80
N VAL A 3 -10.38 25.86 -13.38
CA VAL A 3 -10.57 25.54 -11.97
C VAL A 3 -9.42 24.61 -11.56
N PRO A 4 -8.62 24.93 -10.54
CA PRO A 4 -7.58 24.01 -10.07
C PRO A 4 -8.29 22.78 -9.49
N ARG A 5 -8.18 21.64 -10.18
CA ARG A 5 -8.76 20.40 -9.70
C ARG A 5 -7.80 19.80 -8.67
N THR A 6 -8.21 19.82 -7.41
CA THR A 6 -7.44 19.30 -6.29
C THR A 6 -7.51 17.78 -6.28
N PHE A 7 -6.39 17.11 -6.53
CA PHE A 7 -6.21 15.70 -6.20
C PHE A 7 -6.26 15.56 -4.67
N SER A 8 -7.07 14.64 -4.16
CA SER A 8 -7.06 14.30 -2.73
C SER A 8 -6.57 12.87 -2.57
N CYS A 9 -5.41 12.75 -1.94
CA CYS A 9 -4.73 11.51 -1.60
C CYS A 9 -4.93 11.25 -0.11
N TYR A 10 -5.53 10.10 0.22
CA TYR A 10 -5.76 9.70 1.61
C TYR A 10 -5.05 8.39 1.91
N PHE A 11 -4.34 8.35 3.03
CA PHE A 11 -3.78 7.11 3.59
C PHE A 11 -4.72 6.55 4.66
N VAL A 12 -5.23 5.35 4.44
CA VAL A 12 -6.04 4.62 5.43
C VAL A 12 -5.35 3.30 5.74
N SER A 13 -4.64 3.28 6.87
CA SER A 13 -3.91 2.16 7.51
C SER A 13 -2.86 1.38 6.71
N SER A 14 -3.08 1.13 5.42
CA SER A 14 -2.15 0.56 4.42
C SER A 14 -2.62 0.84 2.98
N ILE A 15 -3.71 1.60 2.80
CA ILE A 15 -4.35 1.81 1.50
C ILE A 15 -4.21 3.27 1.09
N LEU A 16 -3.69 3.50 -0.12
CA LEU A 16 -3.67 4.76 -0.82
C LEU A 16 -4.97 4.93 -1.61
N VAL A 17 -5.78 5.92 -1.26
CA VAL A 17 -7.00 6.26 -2.01
C VAL A 17 -6.73 7.49 -2.88
N ILE A 18 -6.89 7.32 -4.20
CA ILE A 18 -6.86 8.41 -5.18
C ILE A 18 -8.30 8.68 -5.62
N SER A 19 -8.77 9.91 -5.42
CA SER A 19 -10.13 10.33 -5.76
C SER A 19 -10.11 11.54 -6.71
N ASN A 20 -11.23 11.75 -7.43
CA ASN A 20 -11.43 12.88 -8.34
C ASN A 20 -10.54 12.79 -9.61
N LEU A 21 -10.41 11.57 -10.14
CA LEU A 21 -9.63 11.24 -11.34
C LEU A 21 -10.23 11.93 -12.58
N SER A 22 -9.73 13.11 -12.90
CA SER A 22 -9.98 13.75 -14.19
C SER A 22 -9.08 13.10 -15.23
N PHE A 23 -9.47 11.94 -15.76
CA PHE A 23 -8.69 11.18 -16.74
C PHE A 23 -8.39 12.00 -18.01
N GLY A 24 -7.23 12.65 -18.03
CA GLY A 24 -6.56 13.02 -19.27
C GLY A 24 -6.16 11.73 -19.99
N ARG A 25 -6.61 11.56 -21.23
CA ARG A 25 -6.41 10.37 -22.05
C ARG A 25 -4.95 9.86 -22.03
N VAL A 26 -4.80 8.59 -21.61
CA VAL A 26 -3.92 7.55 -22.19
C VAL A 26 -2.57 7.20 -21.52
N GLU A 27 -1.95 7.97 -20.64
CA GLU A 27 -0.59 7.58 -20.15
C GLU A 27 -0.55 6.56 -18.99
N CYS A 28 -1.57 6.48 -18.14
CA CYS A 28 -1.52 5.63 -16.93
C CYS A 28 -1.72 4.12 -17.19
N TYR A 29 -2.06 3.73 -18.43
CA TYR A 29 -2.40 2.35 -18.76
C TYR A 29 -1.19 1.41 -18.84
N GLY A 30 -0.03 1.95 -19.22
CA GLY A 30 1.21 1.18 -19.29
C GLY A 30 1.70 0.76 -17.91
N ALA A 31 1.64 1.71 -16.95
CA ALA A 31 1.98 1.55 -15.54
C ALA A 31 1.19 0.41 -14.86
N LEU A 32 -0.14 0.39 -15.07
CA LEU A 32 -1.05 -0.54 -14.39
C LEU A 32 -1.02 -1.98 -14.92
N ARG A 33 -0.42 -2.22 -16.09
CA ARG A 33 -0.24 -3.58 -16.62
C ARG A 33 0.87 -4.34 -15.89
N ALA A 34 1.80 -3.61 -15.26
CA ALA A 34 2.90 -4.17 -14.48
C ALA A 34 2.45 -4.55 -13.06
N LEU A 35 1.56 -3.74 -12.46
CA LEU A 35 0.84 -4.11 -11.25
C LEU A 35 -0.13 -5.24 -11.62
N LYS A 36 0.10 -6.44 -11.10
CA LYS A 36 -0.83 -7.58 -11.25
C LYS A 36 -2.11 -7.32 -10.47
N VAL A 37 -2.90 -6.33 -10.89
CA VAL A 37 -4.16 -5.95 -10.27
C VAL A 37 -5.09 -7.17 -10.40
N LYS A 38 -5.25 -7.90 -9.30
CA LYS A 38 -6.30 -8.91 -9.19
C LYS A 38 -7.60 -8.15 -8.99
N PHE A 39 -8.31 -7.95 -10.10
CA PHE A 39 -9.69 -7.53 -10.04
C PHE A 39 -10.47 -8.65 -9.36
N TRP A 40 -10.86 -8.42 -8.11
CA TRP A 40 -11.86 -9.24 -7.47
C TRP A 40 -13.20 -8.87 -8.10
N ASP A 41 -13.92 -9.86 -8.62
CA ASP A 41 -15.29 -9.72 -9.13
C ASP A 41 -16.25 -9.39 -7.97
N VAL A 42 -16.15 -8.19 -7.41
CA VAL A 42 -16.92 -7.82 -6.21
C VAL A 42 -18.38 -7.54 -6.56
N LEU A 43 -18.75 -7.38 -7.84
CA LEU A 43 -20.12 -6.98 -8.21
C LEU A 43 -20.61 -7.54 -9.56
N GLY A 44 -20.37 -8.81 -9.91
CA GLY A 44 -21.04 -9.47 -11.05
C GLY A 44 -21.07 -8.68 -12.37
N TYR A 45 -20.11 -7.80 -12.58
CA TYR A 45 -20.18 -6.75 -13.58
C TYR A 45 -19.59 -7.28 -14.88
N LYS A 46 -20.40 -7.33 -15.95
CA LYS A 46 -19.96 -7.77 -17.29
C LYS A 46 -19.03 -6.78 -18.02
N MET A 47 -18.40 -5.84 -17.32
CA MET A 47 -17.48 -4.88 -17.92
C MET A 47 -16.07 -5.43 -17.88
N ASN A 48 -15.30 -5.17 -18.92
CA ASN A 48 -13.88 -5.50 -18.87
C ASN A 48 -13.17 -4.60 -17.84
N PRO A 49 -12.04 -5.05 -17.25
CA PRO A 49 -11.30 -4.28 -16.25
C PRO A 49 -10.95 -2.86 -16.70
N GLU A 50 -10.78 -2.70 -18.02
CA GLU A 50 -10.46 -1.44 -18.64
C GLU A 50 -11.56 -0.38 -18.51
N GLN A 51 -12.79 -0.79 -18.77
CA GLN A 51 -13.95 0.06 -18.67
C GLN A 51 -14.28 0.38 -17.22
N ILE A 52 -14.08 -0.56 -16.29
CA ILE A 52 -14.24 -0.34 -14.85
C ILE A 52 -13.27 0.75 -14.39
N PHE A 53 -12.00 0.64 -14.76
CA PHE A 53 -11.00 1.62 -14.36
C PHE A 53 -11.26 3.02 -14.92
N ARG A 54 -11.68 3.11 -16.19
CA ARG A 54 -12.02 4.40 -16.83
C ARG A 54 -13.28 5.07 -16.25
N SER A 55 -14.17 4.29 -15.65
CA SER A 55 -15.41 4.78 -15.06
C SER A 55 -15.34 4.97 -13.54
N ALA A 56 -14.22 4.59 -12.92
CA ALA A 56 -14.03 4.71 -11.49
C ALA A 56 -13.79 6.16 -11.07
N ASP A 57 -14.59 6.65 -10.12
CA ASP A 57 -14.38 7.97 -9.49
C ASP A 57 -13.19 7.98 -8.51
N ALA A 58 -12.83 6.80 -8.00
CA ALA A 58 -11.72 6.59 -7.10
C ALA A 58 -11.07 5.20 -7.27
N VAL A 59 -9.78 5.12 -6.99
CA VAL A 59 -9.01 3.88 -6.99
C VAL A 59 -8.23 3.78 -5.68
N CYS A 60 -8.31 2.62 -5.05
CA CYS A 60 -7.61 2.31 -3.82
C CYS A 60 -6.49 1.29 -4.09
N PHE A 61 -5.26 1.64 -3.78
CA PHE A 61 -4.10 0.75 -3.86
C PHE A 61 -3.68 0.34 -2.46
N ASP A 62 -3.39 -0.94 -2.26
CA ASP A 62 -2.60 -1.34 -1.10
C ASP A 62 -1.18 -0.77 -1.23
N VAL A 63 -0.47 -0.57 -0.13
CA VAL A 63 0.86 0.03 -0.11
C VAL A 63 1.91 -1.07 -0.13
N ASP A 64 1.90 -1.91 0.89
CA ASP A 64 2.85 -3.01 1.03
C ASP A 64 2.62 -4.05 -0.08
N SER A 65 3.69 -4.55 -0.68
CA SER A 65 3.67 -5.51 -1.79
C SER A 65 2.87 -5.09 -3.04
N THR A 66 2.40 -3.85 -3.12
CA THR A 66 1.64 -3.30 -4.26
C THR A 66 2.30 -2.04 -4.79
N LEU A 67 2.32 -0.95 -4.03
CA LEU A 67 3.01 0.28 -4.43
C LEU A 67 4.52 0.21 -4.19
N PHE A 68 4.92 -0.48 -3.12
CA PHE A 68 6.31 -0.76 -2.80
C PHE A 68 6.58 -2.25 -2.87
N THR A 69 7.82 -2.60 -3.19
CA THR A 69 8.27 -4.01 -3.25
C THR A 69 8.58 -4.59 -1.86
N THR A 70 8.62 -3.75 -0.84
CA THR A 70 8.97 -4.10 0.54
C THR A 70 7.76 -4.02 1.47
N GLU A 71 7.86 -4.74 2.59
CA GLU A 71 6.90 -4.69 3.70
C GLU A 71 7.45 -3.72 4.76
N ALA A 72 6.79 -2.59 4.97
CA ALA A 72 7.35 -1.51 5.79
C ALA A 72 7.62 -1.91 7.26
N ILE A 73 6.77 -2.78 7.83
CA ILE A 73 6.93 -3.28 9.20
C ILE A 73 8.14 -4.21 9.31
N ASP A 74 8.37 -5.07 8.32
CA ASP A 74 9.48 -6.02 8.36
C ASP A 74 10.82 -5.31 8.14
N GLU A 75 10.87 -4.31 7.27
CA GLU A 75 12.05 -3.45 7.09
C GLU A 75 12.40 -2.65 8.35
N LEU A 76 11.39 -2.10 9.03
CA LEU A 76 11.60 -1.42 10.30
C LEU A 76 12.09 -2.38 11.39
N ALA A 77 11.57 -3.61 11.41
CA ALA A 77 12.01 -4.63 12.35
C ALA A 77 13.46 -5.07 12.09
N ASP A 78 13.86 -5.24 10.82
CA ASP A 78 15.25 -5.52 10.43
C ASP A 78 16.18 -4.39 10.84
N TYR A 79 15.80 -3.13 10.55
CA TYR A 79 16.56 -1.95 10.95
C TYR A 79 16.78 -1.86 12.47
N LEU A 80 15.83 -2.37 13.26
CA LEU A 80 15.89 -2.43 14.72
C LEU A 80 16.52 -3.73 15.26
N ASN A 81 16.96 -4.65 14.39
CA ASN A 81 17.46 -5.99 14.73
C ASN A 81 16.44 -6.86 15.49
N LYS A 82 15.15 -6.73 15.17
CA LYS A 82 14.02 -7.46 15.79
C LYS A 82 13.22 -8.28 14.77
N GLN A 83 13.84 -8.58 13.63
CA GLN A 83 13.15 -9.23 12.50
C GLN A 83 12.54 -10.58 12.87
N ASP A 84 13.22 -11.40 13.67
CA ASP A 84 12.76 -12.76 13.97
C ASP A 84 11.50 -12.75 14.84
N ASP A 85 11.46 -11.88 15.85
CA ASP A 85 10.31 -11.70 16.73
C ASP A 85 9.09 -11.18 15.96
N VAL A 86 9.29 -10.18 15.09
CA VAL A 86 8.22 -9.61 14.27
C VAL A 86 7.70 -10.61 13.23
N LYS A 87 8.60 -11.35 12.55
CA LYS A 87 8.22 -12.39 11.57
C LYS A 87 7.37 -13.48 12.21
N ASN A 88 7.66 -13.87 13.45
CA ASN A 88 6.86 -14.86 14.17
C ASN A 88 5.42 -14.37 14.39
N VAL A 89 5.23 -13.11 14.78
CA VAL A 89 3.90 -12.52 14.93
C VAL A 89 3.20 -12.37 13.58
N THR A 90 3.92 -11.94 12.52
CA THR A 90 3.37 -11.84 11.16
C THR A 90 2.87 -13.20 10.67
N LYS A 91 3.62 -14.29 10.90
CA LYS A 91 3.21 -15.65 10.53
C LYS A 91 1.94 -16.09 11.27
N GLN A 92 1.80 -15.78 12.55
CA GLN A 92 0.58 -16.05 13.32
C GLN A 92 -0.62 -15.24 12.80
N ALA A 93 -0.41 -13.98 12.42
CA ALA A 93 -1.45 -13.15 11.83
C ALA A 93 -1.92 -13.68 10.46
N MET A 94 -0.98 -14.02 9.56
CA MET A 94 -1.29 -14.53 8.23
C MET A 94 -1.94 -15.92 8.23
N SER A 95 -1.67 -16.74 9.25
CA SER A 95 -2.35 -18.03 9.45
C SER A 95 -3.76 -17.90 10.06
N GLY A 96 -4.21 -16.67 10.34
CA GLY A 96 -5.53 -16.39 10.93
C GLY A 96 -5.61 -16.69 12.43
N GLN A 97 -4.50 -17.03 13.09
CA GLN A 97 -4.46 -17.34 14.52
C GLN A 97 -4.62 -16.08 15.39
N VAL A 98 -4.17 -14.92 14.87
CA VAL A 98 -4.20 -13.64 15.57
C VAL A 98 -4.88 -12.60 14.69
N GLY A 99 -5.83 -11.85 15.25
CA GLY A 99 -6.50 -10.76 14.53
C GLY A 99 -5.55 -9.60 14.19
N LEU A 100 -5.92 -8.78 13.20
CA LEU A 100 -5.10 -7.66 12.71
C LEU A 100 -4.66 -6.69 13.82
N ARG A 101 -5.60 -6.23 14.67
CA ARG A 101 -5.32 -5.28 15.75
C ARG A 101 -4.32 -5.85 16.78
N PRO A 102 -4.59 -7.03 17.39
CA PRO A 102 -3.65 -7.65 18.31
C PRO A 102 -2.26 -7.90 17.69
N ALA A 103 -2.21 -8.37 16.44
CA ALA A 103 -0.95 -8.61 15.74
C ALA A 103 -0.16 -7.31 15.51
N LEU A 104 -0.84 -6.21 15.14
CA LEU A 104 -0.20 -4.91 14.98
C LEU A 104 0.35 -4.38 16.31
N LEU A 105 -0.44 -4.46 17.38
CA LEU A 105 -0.01 -4.03 18.72
C LEU A 105 1.22 -4.82 19.19
N ALA A 106 1.23 -6.14 19.02
CA ALA A 106 2.35 -6.98 19.39
C ALA A 106 3.64 -6.61 18.62
N ARG A 107 3.55 -6.37 17.31
CA ARG A 107 4.69 -5.94 16.49
C ARG A 107 5.23 -4.57 16.93
N LEU A 108 4.35 -3.63 17.22
CA LEU A 108 4.74 -2.31 17.72
C LEU A 108 5.37 -2.37 19.12
N ASP A 109 4.86 -3.23 20.00
CA ASP A 109 5.43 -3.43 21.34
C ASP A 109 6.78 -4.15 21.30
N ILE A 110 7.00 -5.05 20.34
CA ILE A 110 8.33 -5.61 20.07
C ILE A 110 9.27 -4.50 19.62
N MET A 111 8.92 -3.75 18.57
CA MET A 111 9.81 -2.78 17.94
C MET A 111 10.10 -1.57 18.84
N LYS A 112 9.09 -1.01 19.50
CA LYS A 112 9.11 0.25 20.27
C LYS A 112 9.81 1.39 19.50
N PRO A 113 9.35 1.71 18.27
CA PRO A 113 10.00 2.74 17.47
C PRO A 113 9.79 4.12 18.10
N SER A 114 10.84 4.94 18.12
CA SER A 114 10.77 6.35 18.49
C SER A 114 10.63 7.23 17.25
N LEU A 115 10.14 8.46 17.39
CA LEU A 115 10.03 9.39 16.25
C LEU A 115 11.38 9.70 15.59
N SER A 116 12.47 9.80 16.36
CA SER A 116 13.82 10.00 15.81
C SER A 116 14.28 8.78 15.03
N THR A 117 13.98 7.58 15.54
CA THR A 117 14.26 6.32 14.82
C THR A 117 13.50 6.25 13.50
N MET A 118 12.22 6.62 13.49
CA MET A 118 11.40 6.63 12.27
C MET A 118 11.95 7.59 11.21
N ARG A 119 12.34 8.81 11.61
CA ARG A 119 12.95 9.78 10.67
C ARG A 119 14.24 9.24 10.06
N ARG A 120 15.13 8.71 10.91
CA ARG A 120 16.40 8.15 10.47
C ARG A 120 16.20 6.94 9.55
N PHE A 121 15.24 6.08 9.86
CA PHE A 121 14.87 4.94 9.01
C PHE A 121 14.41 5.39 7.61
N ILE A 122 13.55 6.41 7.52
CA ILE A 122 13.07 6.94 6.24
C ILE A 122 14.22 7.52 5.40
N GLU A 123 15.19 8.18 6.06
CA GLU A 123 16.36 8.77 5.39
C GLU A 123 17.38 7.72 4.95
N GLU A 124 17.65 6.70 5.78
CA GLU A 124 18.68 5.69 5.54
C GLU A 124 18.21 4.51 4.70
N ARG A 125 16.90 4.21 4.68
CA ARG A 125 16.30 3.12 3.91
C ARG A 125 15.09 3.62 3.09
N PRO A 126 15.32 4.31 1.97
CA PRO A 126 14.24 4.71 1.08
C PRO A 126 13.54 3.48 0.49
N ALA A 127 12.21 3.45 0.55
CA ALA A 127 11.41 2.36 0.00
C ALA A 127 11.48 2.34 -1.54
N MET A 128 11.53 1.14 -2.12
CA MET A 128 11.57 0.96 -3.57
C MET A 128 10.18 0.77 -4.14
N LEU A 129 9.80 1.64 -5.08
CA LEU A 129 8.54 1.52 -5.80
C LEU A 129 8.49 0.20 -6.58
N SER A 130 7.29 -0.36 -6.68
CA SER A 130 7.03 -1.49 -7.54
C SER A 130 7.18 -1.09 -9.01
N PRO A 131 7.77 -1.96 -9.86
CA PRO A 131 7.91 -1.67 -11.28
C PRO A 131 6.58 -1.25 -11.92
N GLY A 132 6.59 -0.12 -12.61
CA GLY A 132 5.40 0.45 -13.26
C GLY A 132 4.51 1.31 -12.36
N VAL A 133 4.90 1.58 -11.11
CA VAL A 133 4.29 2.67 -10.30
C VAL A 133 4.96 4.01 -10.59
N GLU A 134 6.24 3.97 -10.98
CA GLU A 134 7.11 5.10 -11.32
C GLU A 134 6.75 5.82 -12.63
#